data_AF-A0A401NWF7-F1
#
_entry.id   AF-A0A401NWF7-F1
#
_cell.length_a   1.000
_cell.length_b   1.000
_cell.length_c   1.000
_cell.angle_alpha   90.00
_cell.angle_beta   90.00
_cell.angle_gamma   90.00
#
_symmetry.space_group_name_H-M   'P 1'
#
loop_
_entity.id
_entity.type
_entity.pdbx_description
1 polymer ?
#
loop_
_entity_poly.entity_id
_entity_poly.type
_entity_poly.pdbx_seq_one_letter_code
_entity_poly.pdbx_strand_id
1 'polypeptide(L)'
;MAARGKLIAVLGDEDTCTGFLLGGIGELNKNRRPNFLVVEKETSVTEIEETFKSFLSRDDIGIILINQYIAEMIRHVIDAHTLSIPAVLEIPSKEHPYDASKDSILRRAKGMFSTDDFR
;
A
#
# COMPACT_ATOMS: atom_id res chain seq x y z
N MET A 1 21.48 -7.15 -6.99
CA MET A 1 21.52 -7.92 -5.74
C MET A 1 20.12 -8.38 -5.39
N ALA A 2 19.78 -9.64 -5.66
CA ALA A 2 18.57 -10.26 -5.10
C ALA A 2 18.91 -10.74 -3.69
N ALA A 3 18.96 -9.79 -2.75
CA ALA A 3 19.15 -10.06 -1.33
C ALA A 3 17.85 -10.64 -0.73
N ARG A 4 17.96 -11.40 0.36
CA ARG A 4 16.90 -11.90 1.28
C ARG A 4 15.46 -11.47 0.93
N GLY A 5 14.56 -12.45 0.86
CA GLY A 5 13.13 -12.25 0.58
C GLY A 5 12.58 -10.99 1.24
N LYS A 6 12.14 -10.04 0.41
CA LYS A 6 11.54 -8.80 0.88
C LYS A 6 10.16 -9.07 1.45
N LEU A 7 9.80 -8.35 2.50
CA LEU A 7 8.52 -8.43 3.17
C LEU A 7 7.46 -7.67 2.38
N ILE A 8 6.21 -8.08 2.60
CA ILE A 8 5.01 -7.36 2.20
C ILE A 8 4.53 -6.58 3.42
N ALA A 9 4.19 -5.31 3.26
CA ALA A 9 3.56 -4.50 4.29
C ALA A 9 2.11 -4.14 3.90
N VAL A 10 1.26 -3.90 4.90
CA VAL A 10 -0.18 -3.64 4.66
C VAL A 10 -0.65 -2.43 5.46
N LEU A 11 -1.28 -1.47 4.78
CA LEU A 11 -2.14 -0.46 5.40
C LEU A 11 -3.58 -0.73 5.00
N GLY A 12 -4.42 -1.15 5.93
CA GLY A 12 -5.78 -1.52 5.59
C GLY A 12 -6.77 -1.44 6.73
N ASP A 13 -8.05 -1.62 6.41
CA ASP A 13 -9.09 -1.87 7.40
C ASP A 13 -8.84 -3.21 8.14
N GLU A 14 -9.55 -3.39 9.26
CA GLU A 14 -9.43 -4.58 10.11
C GLU A 14 -9.63 -5.88 9.33
N ASP A 15 -10.62 -5.92 8.44
CA ASP A 15 -10.95 -7.08 7.61
C ASP A 15 -9.79 -7.40 6.63
N THR A 16 -9.25 -6.38 5.96
CA THR A 16 -8.12 -6.51 5.03
C THR A 16 -6.86 -7.00 5.75
N CYS A 17 -6.48 -6.33 6.84
CA CYS A 17 -5.30 -6.70 7.62
C CYS A 17 -5.42 -8.12 8.17
N THR A 18 -6.58 -8.48 8.73
CA THR A 18 -6.82 -9.83 9.25
C THR A 18 -6.66 -10.89 8.16
N GLY A 19 -7.25 -10.67 6.98
CA GLY A 19 -7.14 -11.60 5.85
C GLY A 19 -5.69 -11.82 5.41
N PHE A 20 -4.90 -10.76 5.31
CA PHE A 20 -3.49 -10.87 4.93
C PHE A 20 -2.63 -11.51 6.04
N LEU A 21 -2.89 -11.19 7.31
CA LEU A 21 -2.19 -11.81 8.44
C LEU A 21 -2.44 -13.33 8.48
N LEU A 22 -3.66 -13.78 8.18
CA LEU A 22 -3.97 -15.20 8.00
C LEU A 22 -3.22 -15.82 6.81
N GLY A 23 -2.96 -15.02 5.77
CA GLY A 23 -2.10 -15.39 4.64
C GLY A 23 -0.61 -15.51 4.98
N GLY A 24 -0.20 -15.18 6.22
CA GLY A 24 1.15 -15.39 6.72
C GLY A 24 2.15 -14.28 6.40
N ILE A 25 1.69 -13.09 6.01
CA ILE A 25 2.60 -11.97 5.70
C ILE A 25 3.08 -11.21 6.96
N GLY A 26 2.41 -11.40 8.10
CA GLY A 26 2.64 -10.60 9.30
C GLY A 26 4.01 -10.88 9.91
N GLU A 27 4.80 -9.83 10.12
CA GLU A 27 6.14 -9.89 10.68
C GLU A 27 6.35 -8.76 11.70
N LEU A 28 6.96 -9.10 12.84
CA LEU A 28 7.46 -8.12 13.81
C LEU A 28 8.96 -7.99 13.64
N ASN A 29 9.44 -6.77 13.42
CA ASN A 29 10.88 -6.53 13.37
C ASN A 29 11.54 -6.66 14.75
N LYS A 30 12.87 -6.55 14.82
CA LYS A 30 13.65 -6.62 16.08
C LYS A 30 13.20 -5.60 17.14
N ASN A 31 12.64 -4.48 16.71
CA ASN A 31 12.12 -3.41 17.58
C ASN A 31 10.63 -3.58 17.89
N ARG A 32 10.06 -4.76 17.59
CA ARG A 32 8.63 -5.09 17.75
C ARG A 32 7.69 -4.18 16.97
N ARG A 33 8.17 -3.59 15.88
CA ARG A 33 7.31 -2.81 14.97
C ARG A 33 6.71 -3.75 13.93
N PRO A 34 5.37 -3.72 13.74
CA PRO A 34 4.71 -4.52 12.72
C PRO A 34 5.03 -4.01 11.30
N ASN A 35 4.85 -4.88 10.32
CA ASN A 35 4.77 -4.53 8.90
C ASN A 35 3.32 -4.25 8.45
N PHE A 36 2.41 -3.95 9.37
CA PHE A 36 1.04 -3.59 9.04
C PHE A 36 0.52 -2.49 9.95
N LEU A 37 -0.48 -1.76 9.47
CA LEU A 37 -1.28 -0.80 10.23
C LEU A 37 -2.76 -1.08 9.95
N VAL A 38 -3.50 -1.33 11.03
CA VAL A 38 -4.96 -1.38 10.98
C VAL A 38 -5.47 0.05 11.07
N VAL A 39 -6.22 0.48 10.07
CA VAL A 39 -6.78 1.83 9.98
C VAL A 39 -8.25 1.76 10.41
N GLU A 40 -8.53 2.37 11.56
CA GLU A 40 -9.86 2.54 12.11
C GLU A 40 -10.39 3.95 11.80
N LYS A 41 -11.63 4.26 12.21
CA LYS A 41 -12.24 5.57 11.95
C LYS A 41 -11.56 6.69 12.74
N GLU A 42 -10.95 6.33 13.86
CA GLU A 42 -10.27 7.20 14.81
C GLU A 42 -8.79 7.40 14.44
N THR A 43 -8.24 6.58 13.53
CA THR A 43 -6.86 6.69 13.07
C THR A 43 -6.65 8.00 12.33
N SER A 44 -5.66 8.78 12.77
CA SER A 44 -5.40 10.09 12.18
C SER A 44 -4.72 9.98 10.81
N VAL A 45 -5.00 10.93 9.90
CA VAL A 45 -4.30 11.02 8.59
C VAL A 45 -2.78 11.10 8.78
N THR A 46 -2.33 11.86 9.79
CA THR A 46 -0.91 12.01 10.14
C THR A 46 -0.26 10.67 10.46
N GLU A 47 -0.93 9.82 11.24
CA GLU A 47 -0.43 8.49 11.60
C GLU A 47 -0.31 7.57 10.39
N ILE A 48 -1.28 7.63 9.47
CA ILE A 48 -1.25 6.87 8.20
C ILE A 48 -0.04 7.32 7.36
N GLU A 49 0.18 8.64 7.25
CA GLU A 49 1.33 9.18 6.52
C GLU A 49 2.67 8.78 7.12
N GLU A 50 2.83 8.93 8.44
CA GLU A 50 4.05 8.58 9.16
C GLU A 50 4.37 7.09 9.00
N THR A 51 3.35 6.24 9.09
CA THR A 51 3.49 4.80 8.93
C THR A 51 3.85 4.44 7.48
N PHE A 52 3.19 5.06 6.51
CA PHE A 52 3.52 4.87 5.10
C PHE A 52 4.97 5.28 4.80
N LYS A 53 5.42 6.45 5.26
CA LYS A 53 6.81 6.93 5.13
C LYS A 53 7.81 5.99 5.82
N SER A 54 7.44 5.47 7.00
CA SER A 54 8.22 4.46 7.72
C SER A 54 8.39 3.19 6.89
N PHE A 55 7.33 2.70 6.24
CA PHE A 55 7.42 1.53 5.34
C PHE A 55 8.24 1.81 4.07
N LEU A 56 8.16 3.01 3.50
CA LEU A 56 9.02 3.43 2.38
C LEU A 56 10.50 3.43 2.74
N SER A 57 10.84 3.85 3.97
CA SER A 57 12.23 3.94 4.44
C SER A 57 12.88 2.59 4.76
N ARG A 58 12.08 1.52 4.84
CA ARG A 58 12.52 0.17 5.19
C ARG A 58 13.05 -0.57 3.97
N ASP A 59 14.31 -0.97 4.01
CA ASP A 59 14.99 -1.72 2.94
C ASP A 59 14.50 -3.17 2.80
N ASP A 60 13.98 -3.74 3.89
CA ASP A 60 13.40 -5.07 3.98
C ASP A 60 11.98 -5.17 3.40
N ILE A 61 11.31 -4.05 3.06
CA ILE A 61 9.99 -4.05 2.42
C ILE A 61 10.15 -3.99 0.89
N GLY A 62 9.40 -4.83 0.19
CA GLY A 62 9.36 -4.89 -1.27
C GLY A 62 8.04 -4.43 -1.86
N ILE A 63 6.95 -4.69 -1.14
CA ILE A 63 5.59 -4.41 -1.58
C ILE A 63 4.84 -3.78 -0.40
N ILE A 64 4.11 -2.71 -0.65
CA ILE A 64 3.16 -2.10 0.28
C ILE A 64 1.78 -2.24 -0.35
N LEU A 65 0.91 -3.00 0.29
CA LEU A 65 -0.51 -3.07 -0.05
C LEU A 65 -1.24 -2.00 0.76
N ILE A 66 -2.10 -1.24 0.10
CA ILE A 66 -2.91 -0.21 0.76
C ILE A 66 -4.34 -0.25 0.23
N ASN A 67 -5.36 -0.19 1.09
CA ASN A 67 -6.72 -0.05 0.58
C ASN A 67 -6.84 1.29 -0.19
N GLN A 68 -7.47 1.26 -1.36
CA GLN A 68 -7.57 2.44 -2.23
C GLN A 68 -8.21 3.65 -1.54
N TYR A 69 -9.23 3.43 -0.69
CA TYR A 69 -9.88 4.53 0.02
C TYR A 69 -8.94 5.20 1.05
N ILE A 70 -8.02 4.44 1.66
CA ILE A 70 -6.99 4.96 2.56
C ILE A 70 -5.91 5.69 1.76
N ALA A 71 -5.51 5.12 0.62
CA ALA A 71 -4.55 5.75 -0.29
C ALA A 71 -5.00 7.14 -0.73
N GLU A 72 -6.32 7.36 -0.90
CA GLU A 72 -6.87 8.66 -1.25
C GLU A 72 -6.62 9.73 -0.18
N MET A 73 -6.63 9.35 1.11
CA MET A 73 -6.38 10.27 2.23
C MET A 73 -4.95 10.83 2.21
N ILE A 74 -3.99 10.04 1.70
CA ILE A 74 -2.56 10.37 1.67
C ILE A 74 -2.01 10.45 0.23
N ARG A 75 -2.89 10.73 -0.75
CA ARG A 75 -2.57 10.68 -2.19
C ARG A 75 -1.31 11.47 -2.55
N HIS A 76 -1.13 12.63 -1.92
CA HIS A 76 0.04 13.49 -2.11
C HIS A 76 1.36 12.82 -1.70
N VAL A 77 1.37 11.96 -0.69
CA VAL A 77 2.56 11.21 -0.26
C VAL A 77 2.85 10.06 -1.23
N ILE A 78 1.81 9.37 -1.70
CA ILE A 78 1.94 8.26 -2.66
C ILE A 78 2.44 8.77 -4.00
N ASP A 79 1.88 9.87 -4.50
CA ASP A 79 2.28 10.46 -5.78
C ASP A 79 3.72 11.00 -5.75
N ALA A 80 4.20 11.44 -4.57
CA ALA A 80 5.59 11.84 -4.36
C ALA A 80 6.57 10.67 -4.40
N HIS A 81 6.11 9.43 -4.17
CA HIS A 81 6.92 8.23 -4.30
C HIS A 81 7.08 7.84 -5.78
N THR A 82 8.33 7.88 -6.24
CA THR A 82 8.71 7.62 -7.65
C THR A 82 9.67 6.44 -7.80
N LEU A 83 10.16 5.89 -6.69
CA LEU A 83 11.06 4.73 -6.71
C LEU A 83 10.26 3.47 -7.04
N SER A 84 10.90 2.54 -7.76
CA SER A 84 10.27 1.26 -8.14
C SER A 84 10.12 0.29 -6.96
N ILE A 85 10.93 0.44 -5.91
CA ILE A 85 10.92 -0.41 -4.72
C ILE A 85 10.97 0.51 -3.47
N PRO A 86 10.08 0.30 -2.49
CA PRO A 86 8.98 -0.67 -2.48
C PRO A 86 7.88 -0.31 -3.48
N ALA A 87 7.26 -1.33 -4.08
CA ALA A 87 6.11 -1.17 -4.97
C ALA A 87 4.85 -0.92 -4.13
N VAL A 88 4.07 0.10 -4.49
CA VAL A 88 2.83 0.45 -3.79
C VAL A 88 1.66 -0.04 -4.63
N LEU A 89 0.78 -0.86 -4.06
CA LEU A 89 -0.36 -1.46 -4.74
C LEU A 89 -1.66 -1.08 -4.00
N GLU A 90 -2.55 -0.40 -4.72
CA GLU A 90 -3.88 -0.05 -4.23
C GLU A 90 -4.84 -1.24 -4.41
N ILE A 91 -5.44 -1.71 -3.32
CA ILE A 91 -6.38 -2.84 -3.32
C ILE A 91 -7.80 -2.41 -2.88
N PRO A 92 -8.85 -3.10 -3.32
CA PRO A 92 -10.20 -2.86 -2.78
C PRO A 92 -10.27 -3.20 -1.30
N SER A 93 -11.32 -2.71 -0.65
CA SER A 93 -11.74 -3.11 0.69
C SER A 93 -13.08 -3.84 0.59
N LYS A 94 -13.52 -4.51 1.65
CA LYS A 94 -14.80 -5.22 1.68
C LYS A 94 -15.99 -4.33 1.34
N GLU A 95 -15.99 -3.10 1.87
CA GLU A 95 -17.08 -2.12 1.68
C GLU A 95 -16.81 -1.16 0.51
N HIS A 96 -15.55 -1.02 0.10
CA HIS A 96 -15.11 -0.02 -0.90
C HIS A 96 -14.53 -0.72 -2.13
N PRO A 97 -15.31 -0.86 -3.23
CA PRO A 97 -14.81 -1.46 -4.47
C PRO A 97 -13.72 -0.61 -5.11
N TYR A 98 -12.88 -1.26 -5.92
CA TYR A 98 -11.78 -0.62 -6.62
C TYR A 98 -12.28 0.26 -7.77
N ASP A 99 -11.74 1.48 -7.87
CA ASP A 99 -11.98 2.46 -8.93
C ASP A 99 -10.69 2.73 -9.70
N ALA A 100 -10.60 2.18 -10.92
CA ALA A 100 -9.43 2.33 -11.79
C ALA A 100 -9.13 3.79 -12.20
N SER A 101 -10.08 4.70 -12.07
CA SER A 101 -9.87 6.11 -12.41
C SER A 101 -8.99 6.84 -11.40
N LYS A 102 -8.95 6.37 -10.14
CA LYS A 102 -8.25 6.98 -9.02
C LYS A 102 -6.84 6.45 -8.81
N ASP A 103 -6.51 5.32 -9.43
CA ASP A 103 -5.23 4.65 -9.23
C ASP A 103 -4.06 5.44 -9.84
N SER A 104 -3.03 5.65 -9.03
CA SER A 104 -1.83 6.41 -9.37
C SER A 104 -1.01 5.77 -10.51
N ILE A 105 -0.92 4.45 -10.55
CA ILE A 105 -0.20 3.69 -11.57
C ILE A 105 -0.93 3.79 -12.90
N LEU A 106 -2.25 3.56 -12.91
CA LEU A 106 -3.07 3.69 -14.12
C LEU A 106 -3.08 5.11 -14.66
N ARG A 107 -3.09 6.14 -13.79
CA ARG A 107 -2.95 7.54 -14.24
C ARG A 107 -1.62 7.80 -14.93
N ARG A 108 -0.51 7.25 -14.43
CA ARG A 108 0.81 7.33 -15.08
C ARG A 108 0.83 6.54 -16.40
N ALA A 109 0.19 5.37 -16.42
CA ALA A 109 0.12 4.47 -17.56
C ALA A 109 -0.83 4.96 -18.67
N LYS A 110 -1.87 5.75 -18.37
CA LYS A 110 -2.82 6.31 -19.35
C LYS A 110 -2.17 7.16 -20.45
N GLY A 111 -0.98 7.73 -20.19
CA GLY A 111 -0.19 8.40 -21.24
C GLY A 111 0.54 7.44 -22.18
N MET A 112 0.66 6.17 -21.81
CA MET A 112 1.40 5.12 -22.51
C MET A 112 0.48 4.10 -23.21
N PHE A 113 -0.74 3.88 -22.70
CA PHE A 113 -1.72 2.96 -23.28
C PHE A 113 -2.79 3.72 -24.06
N SER A 114 -2.90 3.46 -25.36
CA SER A 114 -4.05 3.89 -26.16
C SER A 114 -5.28 3.07 -25.76
N THR A 115 -6.45 3.68 -25.87
CA THR A 115 -7.77 3.14 -25.47
C THR A 115 -8.16 1.79 -26.11
N ASP A 116 -7.35 1.25 -27.02
CA ASP A 116 -7.59 -0.03 -27.70
C ASP A 116 -6.97 -1.25 -26.99
N ASP A 117 -6.10 -1.07 -25.99
CA ASP A 117 -5.47 -2.18 -25.26
C ASP A 117 -6.36 -2.81 -24.17
N PHE A 118 -7.56 -2.27 -23.94
CA PHE A 118 -8.53 -2.74 -22.94
C PHE A 118 -9.77 -3.42 -23.55
N ARG A 119 -9.74 -3.78 -24.85
CA ARG A 119 -10.81 -4.54 -25.52
C ARG A 119 -10.54 -6.04 -25.55
#